data_AF-A0A961GR48-F1
#
_entry.id   AF-A0A961GR48-F1
#
_cell.length_a   1.000
_cell.length_b   1.000
_cell.length_c   1.000
_cell.angle_alpha   90.00
_cell.angle_beta   90.00
_cell.angle_gamma   90.00
#
_symmetry.space_group_name_H-M   'P 1'
#
loop_
_entity.id
_entity.type
_entity.pdbx_description
1 polymer ?
#
loop_
_entity_poly.entity_id
_entity_poly.type
_entity_poly.pdbx_seq_one_letter_code
_entity_poly.pdbx_strand_id
1 'polypeptide(L)'
;MLTRRDERSGPIRRRVTPWRERNRRERGIAMVWFALTLLTMVLFAGFAVDVSNWYFQAERIQRAADAGAHSGVIFLPADLPQASTVATGTVAKNGYPVGGPRNTTVAVTQEPNPNRLRVKVTTDVPTFFLGLIGMDDVRMTREAVAEYVAPVPMGSPQNKLGNDPDAVDPGTQLWVNISGPQTAKQQGDQYQSKVCGGSPREYGCTGSTNDQYETAGYLYAMDVTSKGTGDLMFDVYDGVWTSNNLSCSQYMPTSVQINGGSGYTALTTKYPDAAARYSSATTAPANKYCTGDGHGSSSYGQVNTTFRFLQPDSTPWNDTDNPPVTQCPPVTINGFDPTKTSNSGRAIYDALMGSTINPNDGVLTYGETFRRWATLCKIPNGSVQTGKYIVQVRTNVTAANPTTYNPSVSTAGHNHMAFRTGFGTAGVNAVNGSNVTVSALGRLPIYANANGADTRFYLAKVLPYDAGRTLRINLFDMGESSQPGSLQVLPPAEAYNGLTTFSGCAISRDDGAGLSVNASTCTLSNVSSSSYNGRLLTIDVPIPTTYDCDEDSPTGCWIKIKAAYPSSATVTDATTWSAAILGNPIRIVE
;
A
#
# COMPACT_ATOMS: atom_id res chain seq x y z
N MET A 1 -115.26 -22.93 -55.12
CA MET A 1 -115.76 -24.10 -54.37
C MET A 1 -115.48 -23.81 -52.89
N LEU A 2 -116.55 -23.64 -52.08
CA LEU A 2 -116.59 -23.54 -50.60
C LEU A 2 -115.86 -22.32 -49.96
N THR A 3 -116.36 -21.51 -49.01
CA THR A 3 -117.63 -21.37 -48.26
C THR A 3 -117.59 -20.08 -47.41
N ARG A 4 -118.70 -19.32 -47.38
CA ARG A 4 -119.40 -18.62 -46.25
C ARG A 4 -118.62 -17.95 -45.09
N ARG A 5 -118.86 -16.64 -44.82
CA ARG A 5 -119.77 -16.02 -43.78
C ARG A 5 -119.26 -16.20 -42.33
N ASP A 6 -119.32 -15.27 -41.38
CA ASP A 6 -120.01 -13.99 -41.18
C ASP A 6 -119.42 -13.32 -39.89
N GLU A 7 -119.95 -12.14 -39.52
CA GLU A 7 -120.06 -11.58 -38.14
C GLU A 7 -119.02 -10.60 -37.53
N ARG A 8 -119.47 -9.32 -37.50
CA ARG A 8 -119.66 -8.38 -36.37
C ARG A 8 -118.71 -8.40 -35.15
N SER A 9 -118.15 -7.24 -34.83
CA SER A 9 -118.29 -6.49 -33.55
C SER A 9 -117.26 -5.35 -33.45
N GLY A 10 -117.65 -4.16 -32.99
CA GLY A 10 -116.77 -2.97 -32.90
C GLY A 10 -115.74 -3.05 -31.76
N PRO A 11 -114.83 -2.07 -31.63
CA PRO A 11 -114.07 -1.93 -30.39
C PRO A 11 -114.07 -0.54 -29.73
N ILE A 12 -113.80 -0.65 -28.44
CA ILE A 12 -113.78 0.31 -27.34
C ILE A 12 -112.47 1.11 -27.26
N ARG A 13 -112.55 2.31 -26.66
CA ARG A 13 -111.49 3.22 -26.17
C ARG A 13 -110.09 2.63 -25.91
N ARG A 14 -109.05 3.41 -26.24
CA ARG A 14 -107.72 3.33 -25.60
C ARG A 14 -107.18 4.69 -25.15
N ARG A 15 -106.51 4.67 -24.00
CA ARG A 15 -106.02 5.76 -23.14
C ARG A 15 -104.78 6.50 -23.71
N VAL A 16 -104.69 7.79 -23.31
CA VAL A 16 -103.52 8.64 -22.95
C VAL A 16 -102.20 7.85 -22.82
N THR A 17 -101.03 8.25 -23.35
CA THR A 17 -100.26 9.52 -23.35
C THR A 17 -99.23 9.52 -24.49
N PRO A 18 -98.69 10.69 -24.90
CA PRO A 18 -97.23 10.80 -24.89
C PRO A 18 -96.72 12.09 -24.24
N TRP A 19 -95.97 11.88 -23.15
CA TRP A 19 -94.65 12.44 -22.86
C TRP A 19 -94.31 13.85 -23.35
N ARG A 20 -94.38 14.77 -22.39
CA ARG A 20 -93.48 15.92 -22.15
C ARG A 20 -92.44 16.19 -23.25
N GLU A 21 -92.61 17.33 -23.90
CA GLU A 21 -91.48 18.19 -24.24
C GLU A 21 -90.72 18.54 -22.95
N ARG A 22 -89.48 18.08 -22.81
CA ARG A 22 -88.44 18.83 -22.09
C ARG A 22 -87.05 18.34 -22.48
N ASN A 23 -86.17 19.33 -22.65
CA ASN A 23 -84.70 19.24 -22.72
C ASN A 23 -84.07 19.15 -24.11
N ARG A 24 -84.43 20.10 -24.99
CA ARG A 24 -83.42 20.75 -25.84
C ARG A 24 -82.77 21.89 -25.04
N ARG A 25 -81.73 21.60 -24.24
CA ARG A 25 -80.79 22.64 -23.74
C ARG A 25 -79.45 22.19 -23.13
N GLU A 26 -79.09 20.90 -23.15
CA GLU A 26 -77.80 20.43 -22.59
C GLU A 26 -76.88 19.65 -23.54
N ARG A 27 -76.96 19.88 -24.86
CA ARG A 27 -76.11 19.14 -25.84
C ARG A 27 -74.69 19.71 -26.05
N GLY A 28 -74.32 20.80 -25.39
CA GLY A 28 -72.97 21.39 -25.50
C GLY A 28 -72.06 21.14 -24.30
N ILE A 29 -72.64 21.03 -23.09
CA ILE A 29 -71.85 21.03 -21.85
C ILE A 29 -71.02 19.74 -21.68
N ALA A 30 -71.50 18.61 -22.18
CA ALA A 30 -70.78 17.34 -22.12
C ALA A 30 -69.49 17.35 -22.97
N MET A 31 -69.50 18.01 -24.14
CA MET A 31 -68.27 18.16 -24.94
C MET A 31 -67.27 19.11 -24.29
N VAL A 32 -67.75 20.18 -23.63
CA VAL A 32 -66.87 21.10 -22.89
C VAL A 32 -66.23 20.39 -21.70
N TRP A 33 -67.00 19.64 -20.90
CA TRP A 33 -66.45 18.85 -19.78
C TRP A 33 -65.52 17.73 -20.25
N PHE A 34 -65.83 17.06 -21.36
CA PHE A 34 -64.94 16.06 -21.95
C PHE A 34 -63.62 16.68 -22.39
N ALA A 35 -63.65 17.83 -23.08
CA ALA A 35 -62.43 18.53 -23.50
C ALA A 35 -61.60 18.99 -22.30
N LEU A 36 -62.23 19.52 -21.25
CA LEU A 36 -61.53 19.96 -20.03
C LEU A 36 -60.93 18.78 -19.26
N THR A 37 -61.65 17.68 -19.12
CA THR A 37 -61.15 16.47 -18.43
C THR A 37 -60.03 15.79 -19.22
N LEU A 38 -60.17 15.68 -20.55
CA LEU A 38 -59.12 15.15 -21.42
C LEU A 38 -57.86 16.02 -21.35
N LEU A 39 -58.00 17.35 -21.42
CA LEU A 39 -56.88 18.29 -21.27
C LEU A 39 -56.19 18.11 -19.91
N THR A 40 -56.99 17.95 -18.85
CA THR A 40 -56.47 17.71 -17.49
C THR A 40 -55.70 16.39 -17.41
N MET A 41 -56.22 15.30 -17.98
CA MET A 41 -55.52 14.01 -17.99
C MET A 41 -54.22 14.06 -18.80
N VAL A 42 -54.21 14.74 -19.95
CA VAL A 42 -52.99 14.95 -20.76
C VAL A 42 -51.96 15.78 -20.00
N LEU A 43 -52.39 16.82 -19.27
CA LEU A 43 -51.51 17.60 -18.40
C LEU A 43 -50.86 16.75 -17.31
N PHE A 44 -51.63 15.90 -16.62
CA PHE A 44 -51.08 15.00 -15.60
C PHE A 44 -50.16 13.93 -16.18
N ALA A 45 -50.52 13.34 -17.32
CA ALA A 45 -49.66 12.38 -18.02
C ALA A 45 -48.35 13.03 -18.49
N GLY A 46 -48.43 14.24 -19.02
CA GLY A 46 -47.28 15.03 -19.45
C GLY A 46 -46.36 15.40 -18.28
N PHE A 47 -46.94 15.84 -17.17
CA PHE A 47 -46.21 16.09 -15.93
C PHE A 47 -45.50 14.82 -15.42
N ALA A 48 -46.15 13.65 -15.49
CA ALA A 48 -45.52 12.39 -15.11
C ALA A 48 -44.30 12.03 -15.99
N VAL A 49 -44.36 12.34 -17.29
CA VAL A 49 -43.23 12.17 -18.23
C VAL A 49 -42.08 13.13 -17.87
N ASP A 50 -42.38 14.39 -17.55
CA ASP A 50 -41.37 15.37 -17.14
C ASP A 50 -40.66 14.96 -15.86
N VAL A 51 -41.41 14.54 -14.82
CA VAL A 51 -40.84 14.04 -13.57
C VAL A 51 -39.97 12.81 -13.83
N SER A 52 -40.43 11.88 -14.67
CA SER A 52 -39.65 10.68 -15.01
C SER A 52 -38.34 11.02 -15.73
N ASN A 53 -38.36 11.97 -16.65
CA ASN A 53 -37.16 12.47 -17.31
C ASN A 53 -36.22 13.15 -16.31
N TRP A 54 -36.74 13.95 -15.38
CA TRP A 54 -35.92 14.57 -14.34
C TRP A 54 -35.18 13.57 -13.47
N TYR A 55 -35.84 12.49 -13.05
CA TYR A 55 -35.18 11.39 -12.33
C TYR A 55 -34.07 10.76 -13.16
N PHE A 56 -34.34 10.45 -14.42
CA PHE A 56 -33.33 9.88 -15.33
C PHE A 56 -32.13 10.81 -15.56
N GLN A 57 -32.37 12.10 -15.78
CA GLN A 57 -31.31 13.09 -15.99
C GLN A 57 -30.52 13.32 -14.70
N ALA A 58 -31.18 13.36 -13.54
CA ALA A 58 -30.53 13.45 -12.24
C ALA A 58 -29.53 12.31 -12.02
N GLU A 59 -29.90 11.06 -12.32
CA GLU A 59 -28.99 9.92 -12.22
C GLU A 59 -27.79 10.05 -13.17
N ARG A 60 -28.01 10.55 -14.39
CA ARG A 60 -26.91 10.76 -15.35
C ARG A 60 -25.94 11.84 -14.89
N ILE A 61 -26.45 12.95 -14.33
CA ILE A 61 -25.61 14.02 -13.77
C ILE A 61 -24.85 13.49 -12.55
N GLN A 62 -25.50 12.71 -11.69
CA GLN A 62 -24.85 12.07 -10.54
C GLN A 62 -23.69 11.17 -10.98
N ARG A 63 -23.92 10.25 -11.93
CA ARG A 63 -22.86 9.38 -12.46
C ARG A 63 -21.69 10.16 -13.07
N ALA A 64 -21.96 11.30 -13.70
CA ALA A 64 -20.92 12.18 -14.22
C ALA A 64 -20.13 12.85 -13.09
N ALA A 65 -20.80 13.31 -12.03
CA ALA A 65 -20.15 13.85 -10.84
C ALA A 65 -19.28 12.78 -10.15
N ASP A 66 -19.81 11.57 -9.96
CA ASP A 66 -19.11 10.41 -9.38
C ASP A 66 -17.84 10.08 -10.17
N ALA A 67 -17.95 9.98 -11.51
CA ALA A 67 -16.81 9.72 -12.38
C ALA A 67 -15.78 10.86 -12.35
N GLY A 68 -16.25 12.10 -12.32
CA GLY A 68 -15.40 13.29 -12.16
C GLY A 68 -14.60 13.25 -10.86
N ALA A 69 -15.29 13.03 -9.73
CA ALA A 69 -14.67 12.94 -8.42
C ALA A 69 -13.68 11.77 -8.34
N HIS A 70 -14.07 10.59 -8.81
CA HIS A 70 -13.23 9.39 -8.80
C HIS A 70 -11.96 9.54 -9.65
N SER A 71 -12.05 10.16 -10.83
CA SER A 71 -10.90 10.33 -11.72
C SER A 71 -9.95 11.46 -11.31
N GLY A 72 -10.43 12.48 -10.60
CA GLY A 72 -9.61 13.60 -10.17
C GLY A 72 -8.95 13.40 -8.80
N VAL A 73 -9.58 12.63 -7.90
CA VAL A 73 -9.10 12.51 -6.51
C VAL A 73 -7.71 11.89 -6.40
N ILE A 74 -7.30 11.10 -7.40
CA ILE A 74 -5.96 10.53 -7.51
C ILE A 74 -4.85 11.57 -7.69
N PHE A 75 -5.11 12.87 -7.72
CA PHE A 75 -4.02 13.86 -7.76
C PHE A 75 -3.93 14.66 -6.46
N LEU A 76 -4.86 14.43 -5.52
CA LEU A 76 -4.85 15.06 -4.21
C LEU A 76 -3.98 14.28 -3.23
N PRO A 77 -3.29 14.96 -2.28
CA PRO A 77 -3.38 16.40 -2.03
C PRO A 77 -2.37 17.23 -2.82
N ALA A 78 -1.46 16.57 -3.54
CA ALA A 78 -0.27 17.19 -4.10
C ALA A 78 -0.55 18.16 -5.27
N ASP A 79 -1.55 17.87 -6.12
CA ASP A 79 -1.81 18.62 -7.36
C ASP A 79 -3.31 18.82 -7.63
N LEU A 80 -3.89 19.81 -6.95
CA LEU A 80 -5.27 20.25 -7.19
C LEU A 80 -5.52 20.78 -8.62
N PRO A 81 -4.60 21.53 -9.27
CA PRO A 81 -4.75 21.93 -10.67
C PRO A 81 -4.93 20.75 -11.64
N GLN A 82 -4.10 19.71 -11.52
CA GLN A 82 -4.21 18.51 -12.34
C GLN A 82 -5.47 17.72 -11.99
N ALA A 83 -5.81 17.59 -10.70
CA ALA A 83 -7.07 16.99 -10.24
C ALA A 83 -8.29 17.65 -10.92
N SER A 84 -8.31 18.98 -10.96
CA SER A 84 -9.39 19.77 -11.55
C SER A 84 -9.49 19.58 -13.06
N THR A 85 -8.34 19.53 -13.75
CA THR A 85 -8.28 19.31 -15.20
C THR A 85 -8.81 17.92 -15.57
N VAL A 86 -8.39 16.88 -14.84
CA VAL A 86 -8.83 15.51 -15.10
C VAL A 86 -10.30 15.33 -14.74
N ALA A 87 -10.74 15.83 -13.58
CA ALA A 87 -12.14 15.75 -13.16
C ALA A 87 -13.08 16.41 -14.17
N THR A 88 -12.80 17.65 -14.58
CA THR A 88 -13.62 18.36 -15.58
C THR A 88 -13.59 17.69 -16.95
N GLY A 89 -12.44 17.16 -17.39
CA GLY A 89 -12.32 16.37 -18.61
C GLY A 89 -13.14 15.07 -18.58
N THR A 90 -13.19 14.38 -17.45
CA THR A 90 -14.00 13.17 -17.27
C THR A 90 -15.49 13.49 -17.24
N VAL A 91 -15.91 14.57 -16.57
CA VAL A 91 -17.31 15.03 -16.60
C VAL A 91 -17.74 15.39 -18.03
N ALA A 92 -16.86 16.03 -18.80
CA ALA A 92 -17.10 16.32 -20.21
C ALA A 92 -17.28 15.06 -21.06
N LYS A 93 -16.44 14.03 -20.85
CA LYS A 93 -16.58 12.71 -21.51
C LYS A 93 -17.91 12.03 -21.17
N ASN A 94 -18.48 12.30 -19.99
CA ASN A 94 -19.80 11.82 -19.59
C ASN A 94 -20.97 12.66 -20.13
N GLY A 95 -20.71 13.60 -21.05
CA GLY A 95 -21.72 14.37 -21.77
C GLY A 95 -22.06 15.73 -21.15
N TYR A 96 -21.26 16.20 -20.20
CA TYR A 96 -21.49 17.47 -19.49
C TYR A 96 -20.28 18.42 -19.60
N PRO A 97 -19.88 18.85 -20.82
CA PRO A 97 -18.75 19.76 -21.00
C PRO A 97 -19.06 21.16 -20.45
N VAL A 98 -18.08 21.78 -19.78
CA VAL A 98 -18.20 23.15 -19.27
C VAL A 98 -18.45 24.13 -20.42
N GLY A 99 -19.43 25.01 -20.27
CA GLY A 99 -19.82 25.96 -21.31
C GLY A 99 -20.50 25.32 -22.52
N GLY A 100 -20.95 24.07 -22.40
CA GLY A 100 -21.73 23.39 -23.43
C GLY A 100 -23.14 23.98 -23.65
N PRO A 101 -23.94 23.40 -24.55
CA PRO A 101 -25.24 23.95 -24.97
C PRO A 101 -26.28 24.10 -23.85
N ARG A 102 -26.06 23.46 -22.71
CA ARG A 102 -26.97 23.42 -21.55
C ARG A 102 -26.47 24.24 -20.36
N ASN A 103 -25.64 25.26 -20.64
CA ASN A 103 -25.04 26.16 -19.64
C ASN A 103 -24.43 25.40 -18.46
N THR A 104 -23.73 24.31 -18.78
CA THR A 104 -23.17 23.38 -17.82
C THR A 104 -21.97 24.01 -17.12
N THR A 105 -21.96 23.97 -15.80
CA THR A 105 -20.85 24.41 -14.95
C THR A 105 -20.38 23.26 -14.09
N VAL A 106 -19.07 23.05 -14.00
CA VAL A 106 -18.45 22.04 -13.14
C VAL A 106 -17.55 22.75 -12.14
N ALA A 107 -17.89 22.66 -10.86
CA ALA A 107 -17.05 23.16 -9.78
C ALA A 107 -16.29 21.99 -9.16
N VAL A 108 -14.98 22.12 -9.09
CA VAL A 108 -14.07 21.14 -8.47
C VAL A 108 -13.41 21.81 -7.29
N THR A 109 -13.58 21.25 -6.09
CA THR A 109 -13.07 21.83 -4.84
C THR A 109 -12.47 20.74 -3.98
N GLN A 110 -11.32 21.03 -3.36
CA GLN A 110 -10.76 20.21 -2.30
C GLN A 110 -11.55 20.46 -1.01
N GLU A 111 -11.90 19.38 -0.30
CA GLU A 111 -12.55 19.46 1.01
C GLU A 111 -11.54 19.80 2.12
N PRO A 112 -11.99 20.08 3.37
CA PRO A 112 -11.07 20.26 4.50
C PRO A 112 -10.14 19.05 4.74
N ASN A 113 -10.59 17.84 4.42
CA ASN A 113 -9.70 16.68 4.32
C ASN A 113 -8.93 16.79 2.99
N PRO A 114 -7.60 16.88 3.01
CA PRO A 114 -6.80 17.15 1.83
C PRO A 114 -6.85 16.00 0.80
N ASN A 115 -7.28 14.79 1.16
CA ASN A 115 -7.41 13.65 0.26
C ASN A 115 -8.81 13.53 -0.40
N ARG A 116 -9.70 14.51 -0.17
CA ARG A 116 -11.07 14.51 -0.68
C ARG A 116 -11.29 15.55 -1.76
N LEU A 117 -11.88 15.12 -2.86
CA LEU A 117 -12.28 15.97 -3.98
C LEU A 117 -13.81 15.98 -4.08
N ARG A 118 -14.42 17.17 -3.99
CA ARG A 118 -15.83 17.38 -4.35
C ARG A 118 -15.91 17.85 -5.80
N VAL A 119 -16.76 17.19 -6.58
CA VAL A 119 -17.11 17.60 -7.93
C VAL A 119 -18.60 17.88 -7.98
N LYS A 120 -18.96 19.10 -8.36
CA LYS A 120 -20.35 19.57 -8.45
C LYS A 120 -20.66 19.92 -9.91
N VAL A 121 -21.64 19.24 -10.47
CA VAL A 121 -22.11 19.41 -11.85
C VAL A 121 -23.48 20.08 -11.81
N THR A 122 -23.56 21.27 -12.40
CA THR A 122 -24.83 22.00 -12.60
C THR A 122 -25.10 22.14 -14.09
N THR A 123 -26.31 21.80 -14.54
CA THR A 123 -26.70 21.88 -15.95
C THR A 123 -28.19 22.14 -16.11
N ASP A 124 -28.57 22.75 -17.21
CA ASP A 124 -29.97 22.95 -17.56
C ASP A 124 -30.53 21.68 -18.24
N VAL A 125 -31.65 21.19 -17.73
CA VAL A 125 -32.32 19.98 -18.21
C VAL A 125 -33.61 20.39 -18.92
N PRO A 126 -33.78 20.07 -20.20
CA PRO A 126 -34.99 20.45 -20.93
C PRO A 126 -36.21 19.73 -20.37
N THR A 127 -37.33 20.44 -20.34
CA THR A 127 -38.66 19.85 -20.06
C THR A 127 -39.38 19.56 -21.38
N PHE A 128 -40.41 18.71 -21.33
CA PHE A 128 -41.25 18.35 -22.46
C PHE A 128 -42.61 19.05 -22.39
N PHE A 129 -43.44 18.72 -21.39
CA PHE A 129 -44.80 19.25 -21.28
C PHE A 129 -44.84 20.57 -20.49
N LEU A 130 -43.94 20.75 -19.52
CA LEU A 130 -43.79 22.03 -18.82
C LEU A 130 -43.29 23.16 -19.74
N GLY A 131 -42.61 22.85 -20.85
CA GLY A 131 -42.29 23.80 -21.90
C GLY A 131 -43.54 24.43 -22.54
N LEU A 132 -44.65 23.69 -22.60
CA LEU A 132 -45.93 24.20 -23.15
C LEU A 132 -46.53 25.34 -22.29
N ILE A 133 -46.10 25.48 -21.04
CA ILE A 133 -46.50 26.56 -20.13
C ILE A 133 -45.36 27.55 -19.84
N GLY A 134 -44.31 27.54 -20.67
CA GLY A 134 -43.20 28.51 -20.62
C GLY A 134 -42.05 28.16 -19.67
N MET A 135 -41.95 26.91 -19.23
CA MET A 135 -40.81 26.40 -18.45
C MET A 135 -39.98 25.44 -19.30
N ASP A 136 -39.14 25.97 -20.19
CA ASP A 136 -38.40 25.18 -21.19
C ASP A 136 -37.31 24.29 -20.57
N ASP A 137 -36.77 24.70 -19.43
CA ASP A 137 -35.65 24.04 -18.76
C ASP A 137 -35.69 24.19 -17.24
N VAL A 138 -35.08 23.21 -16.56
CA VAL A 138 -34.88 23.21 -15.11
C VAL A 138 -33.40 23.04 -14.81
N ARG A 139 -32.85 23.96 -14.02
CA ARG A 139 -31.45 23.89 -13.60
C ARG A 139 -31.27 22.85 -12.50
N MET A 140 -30.52 21.80 -12.79
CA MET A 140 -30.25 20.70 -11.86
C MET A 140 -28.80 20.72 -11.42
N THR A 141 -28.57 20.37 -10.15
CA THR A 141 -27.24 20.22 -9.59
C THR A 141 -27.11 18.88 -8.89
N ARG A 142 -26.03 18.16 -9.16
CA ARG A 142 -25.57 17.02 -8.37
C ARG A 142 -24.11 17.22 -8.01
N GLU A 143 -23.71 16.68 -6.90
CA GLU A 143 -22.32 16.64 -6.50
C GLU A 143 -21.92 15.20 -6.22
N ALA A 144 -20.64 14.97 -6.03
CA ALA A 144 -20.08 13.73 -5.56
C ALA A 144 -18.77 14.07 -4.85
N VAL A 145 -18.49 13.36 -3.77
CA VAL A 145 -17.21 13.47 -3.07
C VAL A 145 -16.48 12.16 -3.18
N ALA A 146 -15.28 12.18 -3.74
CA ALA A 146 -14.39 11.03 -3.73
C ALA A 146 -13.25 11.26 -2.75
N GLU A 147 -12.80 10.19 -2.12
CA GLU A 147 -11.60 10.18 -1.28
C GLU A 147 -10.60 9.15 -1.79
N TYR A 148 -9.34 9.53 -1.89
CA TYR A 148 -8.25 8.61 -2.20
C TYR A 148 -7.57 8.10 -0.91
N VAL A 149 -7.30 6.80 -0.84
CA VAL A 149 -6.60 6.16 0.29
C VAL A 149 -5.23 5.66 -0.19
N ALA A 150 -4.17 6.32 0.25
CA ALA A 150 -2.80 5.97 -0.12
C ALA A 150 -2.31 4.66 0.53
N PRO A 151 -1.33 3.96 -0.09
CA PRO A 151 -0.58 2.92 0.60
C PRO A 151 0.04 3.45 1.88
N VAL A 152 -0.15 2.73 2.98
CA VAL A 152 0.33 3.17 4.29
C VAL A 152 1.86 3.03 4.34
N PRO A 153 2.61 4.10 4.64
CA PRO A 153 4.06 4.00 4.89
C PRO A 153 4.33 3.03 6.05
N MET A 154 5.30 2.14 5.87
CA MET A 154 5.63 1.09 6.84
C MET A 154 7.08 1.15 7.31
N GLY A 155 7.33 0.70 8.53
CA GLY A 155 8.67 0.34 8.99
C GLY A 155 9.40 1.38 9.82
N SER A 156 9.46 2.63 9.38
CA SER A 156 10.16 3.66 10.15
C SER A 156 9.70 5.10 9.86
N PRO A 157 9.47 5.90 10.93
CA PRO A 157 9.34 7.36 10.85
C PRO A 157 10.68 8.08 10.65
N GLN A 158 11.80 7.36 10.72
CA GLN A 158 13.12 7.95 10.80
C GLN A 158 13.83 7.85 9.45
N ASN A 159 15.00 8.46 9.39
CA ASN A 159 15.90 8.34 8.25
C ASN A 159 16.63 6.99 8.17
N LYS A 160 16.19 5.98 8.93
CA LYS A 160 16.76 4.63 9.00
C LYS A 160 15.66 3.57 9.03
N LEU A 161 15.88 2.45 8.34
CA LEU A 161 15.03 1.27 8.37
C LEU A 161 15.90 0.04 8.63
N GLY A 162 15.63 -0.68 9.72
CA GLY A 162 16.48 -1.76 10.22
C GLY A 162 17.51 -1.28 11.25
N ASN A 163 18.32 -2.21 11.74
CA ASN A 163 19.30 -1.98 12.80
C ASN A 163 20.49 -1.14 12.30
N ASP A 164 21.09 -0.34 13.20
CA ASP A 164 22.33 0.39 12.95
C ASP A 164 23.41 -0.08 13.94
N PRO A 165 24.26 -1.05 13.54
CA PRO A 165 25.32 -1.58 14.40
C PRO A 165 26.41 -0.58 14.76
N ASP A 166 26.45 0.60 14.14
CA ASP A 166 27.42 1.63 14.49
C ASP A 166 26.80 2.69 15.43
N ALA A 167 25.49 2.63 15.68
CA ALA A 167 24.80 3.52 16.63
C ALA A 167 24.91 3.06 18.10
N VAL A 168 24.57 4.00 19.00
CA VAL A 168 24.65 3.86 20.47
C VAL A 168 23.55 2.96 21.04
N ASP A 169 22.44 2.76 20.33
CA ASP A 169 21.35 1.86 20.75
C ASP A 169 21.08 0.77 19.69
N PRO A 170 21.87 -0.32 19.68
CA PRO A 170 21.73 -1.44 18.74
C PRO A 170 20.64 -2.45 19.16
N GLY A 171 19.75 -2.08 20.08
CA GLY A 171 18.93 -3.01 20.87
C GLY A 171 17.88 -3.82 20.08
N THR A 172 17.67 -3.51 18.81
CA THR A 172 16.73 -4.25 17.94
C THR A 172 17.49 -4.86 16.77
N GLN A 173 17.79 -6.15 16.83
CA GLN A 173 18.37 -6.89 15.71
C GLN A 173 17.27 -7.21 14.67
N LEU A 174 16.80 -6.14 14.01
CA LEU A 174 15.80 -6.16 12.95
C LEU A 174 16.44 -5.71 11.65
N TRP A 175 16.21 -6.43 10.57
CA TRP A 175 16.82 -6.20 9.27
C TRP A 175 15.74 -6.22 8.19
N VAL A 176 15.95 -5.49 7.11
CA VAL A 176 15.16 -5.65 5.88
C VAL A 176 15.52 -7.00 5.26
N ASN A 177 14.53 -7.80 4.89
CA ASN A 177 14.72 -9.10 4.26
C ASN A 177 14.38 -9.05 2.77
N ILE A 178 15.21 -9.66 1.93
CA ILE A 178 14.90 -9.87 0.52
C ILE A 178 15.39 -11.25 0.10
N SER A 179 14.48 -12.07 -0.42
CA SER A 179 14.80 -13.44 -0.82
C SER A 179 15.18 -13.57 -2.30
N GLY A 180 16.03 -14.56 -2.59
CA GLY A 180 16.22 -15.06 -3.95
C GLY A 180 14.97 -15.78 -4.47
N PRO A 181 14.68 -15.80 -5.78
CA PRO A 181 13.47 -16.41 -6.32
C PRO A 181 13.28 -17.90 -6.00
N GLN A 182 14.35 -18.66 -5.77
CA GLN A 182 14.30 -20.09 -5.44
C GLN A 182 14.30 -20.37 -3.93
N THR A 183 14.27 -19.32 -3.11
CA THR A 183 13.98 -19.46 -1.68
C THR A 183 12.53 -19.91 -1.51
N ALA A 184 12.30 -20.88 -0.63
CA ALA A 184 10.95 -21.36 -0.35
C ALA A 184 10.14 -20.27 0.36
N LYS A 185 8.90 -20.05 -0.07
CA LYS A 185 8.01 -19.02 0.47
C LYS A 185 7.81 -19.13 1.98
N GLN A 186 7.71 -20.33 2.53
CA GLN A 186 7.69 -20.64 3.99
C GLN A 186 8.99 -20.29 4.76
N GLN A 187 9.80 -19.38 4.23
CA GLN A 187 11.00 -18.85 4.89
C GLN A 187 10.89 -17.32 5.03
N GLY A 188 9.69 -16.77 4.92
CA GLY A 188 9.40 -15.42 5.38
C GLY A 188 8.99 -14.42 4.33
N ASP A 189 9.45 -14.62 3.09
CA ASP A 189 9.27 -13.64 2.02
C ASP A 189 8.09 -14.01 1.13
N GLN A 190 6.97 -13.32 1.34
CA GLN A 190 5.70 -13.60 0.68
C GLN A 190 5.74 -13.29 -0.82
N TYR A 191 6.55 -12.32 -1.25
CA TYR A 191 6.45 -11.73 -2.59
C TYR A 191 7.71 -11.91 -3.46
N GLN A 192 8.92 -12.10 -2.90
CA GLN A 192 10.14 -12.35 -3.69
C GLN A 192 10.50 -13.83 -3.83
N SER A 193 9.90 -14.72 -3.04
CA SER A 193 10.02 -16.16 -3.23
C SER A 193 9.12 -16.60 -4.39
N LYS A 194 9.67 -17.14 -5.48
CA LYS A 194 8.88 -17.63 -6.63
C LYS A 194 8.31 -19.02 -6.37
N VAL A 195 8.94 -19.78 -5.49
CA VAL A 195 8.61 -21.17 -5.21
C VAL A 195 8.06 -21.33 -3.79
N CYS A 196 7.13 -22.27 -3.64
CA CYS A 196 6.64 -22.70 -2.34
C CYS A 196 7.41 -23.95 -1.88
N GLY A 197 7.51 -24.15 -0.57
CA GLY A 197 8.23 -25.28 0.04
C GLY A 197 7.58 -26.65 -0.18
N GLY A 198 6.40 -26.67 -0.81
CA GLY A 198 5.66 -27.89 -1.12
C GLY A 198 4.72 -28.34 0.01
N SER A 199 4.57 -27.54 1.07
CA SER A 199 3.53 -27.79 2.07
C SER A 199 2.17 -27.40 1.50
N PRO A 200 1.14 -28.28 1.51
CA PRO A 200 -0.19 -27.99 0.95
C PRO A 200 -0.98 -26.92 1.74
N ARG A 201 -0.30 -26.25 2.67
CA ARG A 201 -0.83 -25.33 3.66
C ARG A 201 -0.18 -23.94 3.58
N GLU A 202 0.79 -23.74 2.69
CA GLU A 202 1.37 -22.42 2.47
C GLU A 202 0.34 -21.50 1.81
N TYR A 203 0.11 -20.32 2.39
CA TYR A 203 -0.86 -19.37 1.88
C TYR A 203 -0.46 -18.89 0.47
N GLY A 204 -1.42 -18.80 -0.45
CA GLY A 204 -1.20 -18.26 -1.80
C GLY A 204 -0.25 -19.08 -2.67
N CYS A 205 -0.30 -20.40 -2.55
CA CYS A 205 0.49 -21.34 -3.34
C CYS A 205 -0.40 -22.30 -4.15
N THR A 206 -0.06 -22.51 -5.42
CA THR A 206 -0.60 -23.58 -6.26
C THR A 206 0.52 -24.57 -6.59
N GLY A 207 0.46 -25.75 -5.96
CA GLY A 207 1.56 -26.72 -6.05
C GLY A 207 2.86 -26.16 -5.44
N SER A 208 3.94 -26.14 -6.22
CA SER A 208 5.23 -25.55 -5.81
C SER A 208 5.41 -24.09 -6.25
N THR A 209 4.36 -23.44 -6.76
CA THR A 209 4.41 -22.08 -7.30
C THR A 209 3.77 -21.10 -6.33
N ASN A 210 4.45 -19.97 -6.09
CA ASN A 210 3.87 -18.85 -5.35
C ASN A 210 3.04 -17.99 -6.30
N ASP A 211 1.72 -17.99 -6.12
CA ASP A 211 0.78 -17.20 -6.94
C ASP A 211 0.85 -15.70 -6.61
N GLN A 212 1.50 -15.35 -5.51
CA GLN A 212 1.73 -13.98 -5.06
C GLN A 212 3.12 -13.47 -5.40
N TYR A 213 3.89 -14.16 -6.25
CA TYR A 213 5.22 -13.70 -6.63
C TYR A 213 5.16 -12.38 -7.39
N GLU A 214 5.89 -11.38 -6.90
CA GLU A 214 5.87 -10.03 -7.45
C GLU A 214 7.17 -9.72 -8.16
N THR A 215 7.08 -9.65 -9.48
CA THR A 215 8.27 -9.42 -10.30
C THR A 215 8.91 -8.05 -10.05
N ALA A 216 8.14 -7.08 -9.57
CA ALA A 216 8.55 -5.70 -9.33
C ALA A 216 9.44 -5.51 -8.09
N GLY A 217 9.58 -6.51 -7.21
CA GLY A 217 10.38 -6.34 -5.99
C GLY A 217 9.62 -5.67 -4.85
N TYR A 218 10.39 -5.13 -3.92
CA TYR A 218 9.90 -4.26 -2.86
C TYR A 218 10.23 -2.79 -3.19
N LEU A 219 9.34 -1.89 -2.80
CA LEU A 219 9.50 -0.45 -2.96
C LEU A 219 9.68 0.21 -1.59
N TYR A 220 10.65 1.09 -1.50
CA TYR A 220 10.90 1.93 -0.34
C TYR A 220 10.86 3.40 -0.77
N ALA A 221 10.38 4.28 0.10
CA ALA A 221 10.32 5.70 -0.14
C ALA A 221 11.36 6.42 0.72
N MET A 222 12.11 7.34 0.10
CA MET A 222 12.77 8.43 0.81
C MET A 222 11.89 9.67 0.70
N ASP A 223 11.24 10.06 1.78
CA ASP A 223 10.38 11.25 1.80
C ASP A 223 11.20 12.46 2.25
N VAL A 224 11.53 13.34 1.29
CA VAL A 224 12.34 14.53 1.51
C VAL A 224 11.44 15.72 1.80
N THR A 225 11.36 16.13 3.05
CA THR A 225 10.51 17.25 3.49
C THR A 225 11.12 18.60 3.15
N SER A 226 12.44 18.72 3.22
CA SER A 226 13.18 19.91 2.80
C SER A 226 14.64 19.58 2.46
N LYS A 227 15.33 20.51 1.80
CA LYS A 227 16.75 20.35 1.49
C LYS A 227 17.59 20.58 2.75
N GLY A 228 18.44 19.63 3.09
CA GLY A 228 19.48 19.77 4.13
C GLY A 228 20.81 20.31 3.57
N THR A 229 21.83 20.30 4.42
CA THR A 229 23.20 20.69 4.05
C THR A 229 23.97 19.51 3.44
N GLY A 230 24.53 19.68 2.25
CA GLY A 230 25.28 18.64 1.54
C GLY A 230 24.40 17.79 0.62
N ASP A 231 24.95 16.70 0.11
CA ASP A 231 24.27 15.85 -0.88
C ASP A 231 23.31 14.88 -0.18
N LEU A 232 22.20 14.55 -0.84
CA LEU A 232 21.27 13.53 -0.36
C LEU A 232 21.86 12.15 -0.69
N MET A 233 22.05 11.34 0.34
CA MET A 233 22.68 10.02 0.24
C MET A 233 21.69 8.92 0.62
N PHE A 234 21.75 7.80 -0.07
CA PHE A 234 21.12 6.55 0.33
C PHE A 234 22.19 5.50 0.59
N ASP A 235 22.26 5.04 1.83
CA ASP A 235 23.22 4.07 2.31
C ASP A 235 22.54 2.74 2.63
N VAL A 236 23.23 1.64 2.34
CA VAL A 236 22.83 0.29 2.69
C VAL A 236 23.89 -0.34 3.59
N TYR A 237 23.46 -0.90 4.72
CA TYR A 237 24.29 -1.72 5.58
C TYR A 237 24.20 -3.18 5.15
N ASP A 238 25.35 -3.84 5.01
CA ASP A 238 25.44 -5.26 4.64
C ASP A 238 24.66 -5.63 3.37
N GLY A 239 24.76 -4.80 2.33
CA GLY A 239 24.01 -5.04 1.09
C GLY A 239 24.42 -6.31 0.34
N VAL A 240 25.56 -6.91 0.69
CA VAL A 240 26.07 -8.15 0.08
C VAL A 240 25.57 -9.37 0.83
N TRP A 241 24.70 -10.14 0.16
CA TRP A 241 24.35 -11.47 0.65
C TRP A 241 25.62 -12.31 0.79
N THR A 242 25.87 -12.84 1.98
CA THR A 242 27.02 -13.69 2.27
C THR A 242 26.58 -14.97 2.94
N SER A 243 26.88 -16.13 2.35
CA SER A 243 26.53 -17.41 2.96
C SER A 243 27.40 -17.73 4.18
N ASN A 244 27.04 -17.20 5.36
CA ASN A 244 27.72 -17.38 6.65
C ASN A 244 26.80 -17.87 7.78
N ASN A 245 25.57 -18.29 7.43
CA ASN A 245 24.46 -18.72 8.28
C ASN A 245 23.76 -17.61 9.09
N LEU A 246 22.53 -17.89 9.52
CA LEU A 246 21.68 -16.95 10.28
C LEU A 246 22.31 -16.46 11.60
N SER A 247 23.24 -17.24 12.16
CA SER A 247 23.98 -16.91 13.40
C SER A 247 25.36 -16.30 13.12
N CYS A 248 25.70 -16.02 11.86
CA CYS A 248 26.94 -15.38 11.46
C CYS A 248 28.21 -16.06 11.93
N SER A 249 28.21 -17.39 12.08
CA SER A 249 29.31 -18.15 12.67
C SER A 249 30.11 -18.97 11.66
N GLN A 250 29.56 -19.21 10.46
CA GLN A 250 30.16 -20.09 9.47
C GLN A 250 31.05 -19.32 8.49
N TYR A 251 32.20 -19.90 8.14
CA TYR A 251 33.20 -19.34 7.20
C TYR A 251 33.79 -17.96 7.59
N MET A 252 33.46 -17.47 8.78
CA MET A 252 33.96 -16.19 9.29
C MET A 252 35.46 -16.28 9.64
N PRO A 253 36.20 -15.16 9.52
CA PRO A 253 37.59 -15.09 9.94
C PRO A 253 37.84 -15.59 11.37
N THR A 254 38.85 -16.46 11.49
CA THR A 254 39.38 -16.98 12.76
C THR A 254 40.19 -15.92 13.51
N SER A 255 40.45 -16.15 14.80
CA SER A 255 41.29 -15.26 15.61
C SER A 255 42.72 -15.09 15.04
N VAL A 256 43.26 -16.13 14.37
CA VAL A 256 44.57 -16.10 13.70
C VAL A 256 44.54 -15.19 12.47
N GLN A 257 43.49 -15.25 11.66
CA GLN A 257 43.28 -14.37 10.51
C GLN A 257 43.02 -12.92 10.93
N ILE A 258 42.29 -12.71 12.03
CA ILE A 258 41.98 -11.38 12.54
C ILE A 258 43.23 -10.69 13.09
N ASN A 259 43.99 -11.36 13.96
CA ASN A 259 45.08 -10.75 14.71
C ASN A 259 46.48 -10.93 14.07
N GLY A 260 46.61 -11.76 13.04
CA GLY A 260 47.87 -11.98 12.32
C GLY A 260 48.76 -13.05 12.95
N GLY A 261 48.34 -14.32 12.83
CA GLY A 261 49.19 -15.47 13.14
C GLY A 261 50.01 -15.97 11.94
N SER A 262 50.82 -17.01 12.15
CA SER A 262 51.70 -17.58 11.11
C SER A 262 50.96 -17.85 9.80
N GLY A 263 51.40 -17.18 8.72
CA GLY A 263 50.81 -17.33 7.37
C GLY A 263 49.66 -16.38 7.04
N TYR A 264 49.29 -15.47 7.94
CA TYR A 264 48.20 -14.51 7.72
C TYR A 264 48.63 -13.07 8.03
N THR A 265 48.30 -12.15 7.13
CA THR A 265 48.29 -10.71 7.43
C THR A 265 47.07 -10.41 8.31
N ALA A 266 47.26 -9.71 9.42
CA ALA A 266 46.17 -9.39 10.34
C ALA A 266 45.10 -8.52 9.66
N LEU A 267 43.83 -8.94 9.67
CA LEU A 267 42.72 -8.10 9.19
C LEU A 267 42.67 -6.74 9.91
N THR A 268 43.09 -6.68 11.18
CA THR A 268 43.13 -5.45 11.97
C THR A 268 44.01 -4.36 11.36
N THR A 269 44.97 -4.70 10.50
CA THR A 269 45.77 -3.70 9.76
C THR A 269 44.95 -2.91 8.75
N LYS A 270 43.88 -3.50 8.23
CA LYS A 270 43.01 -2.90 7.22
C LYS A 270 41.67 -2.46 7.80
N TYR A 271 41.17 -3.21 8.77
CA TYR A 271 39.91 -2.97 9.47
C TYR A 271 40.18 -2.98 10.97
N PRO A 272 40.45 -1.82 11.60
CA PRO A 272 40.82 -1.74 13.02
C PRO A 272 39.81 -2.41 13.98
N ASP A 273 38.53 -2.48 13.60
CA ASP A 273 37.44 -3.09 14.34
C ASP A 273 37.14 -4.55 13.96
N ALA A 274 38.03 -5.21 13.19
CA ALA A 274 37.82 -6.56 12.66
C ALA A 274 37.46 -7.61 13.72
N ALA A 275 38.04 -7.51 14.92
CA ALA A 275 37.76 -8.44 16.01
C ALA A 275 36.29 -8.38 16.47
N ALA A 276 35.71 -7.18 16.49
CA ALA A 276 34.30 -7.00 16.79
C ALA A 276 33.43 -7.34 15.57
N ARG A 277 33.77 -6.87 14.37
CA ARG A 277 32.87 -6.95 13.21
C ARG A 277 32.87 -8.29 12.49
N TYR A 278 34.03 -8.94 12.37
CA TYR A 278 34.25 -10.10 11.50
C TYR A 278 34.64 -11.39 12.24
N SER A 279 34.58 -11.41 13.57
CA SER A 279 34.75 -12.68 14.29
C SER A 279 33.51 -13.58 14.15
N SER A 280 33.71 -14.87 14.35
CA SER A 280 32.66 -15.90 14.35
C SER A 280 31.88 -15.97 15.68
N ALA A 281 32.11 -15.03 16.61
CA ALA A 281 31.48 -15.06 17.92
C ALA A 281 29.98 -14.74 17.81
N THR A 282 29.15 -15.56 18.44
CA THR A 282 27.68 -15.39 18.48
C THR A 282 27.21 -14.53 19.64
N THR A 283 28.14 -13.95 20.40
CA THR A 283 27.90 -13.05 21.52
C THR A 283 28.41 -11.66 21.23
N ALA A 284 28.03 -10.69 22.07
CA ALA A 284 28.56 -9.34 21.99
C ALA A 284 30.10 -9.34 22.14
N PRO A 285 30.81 -8.45 21.44
CA PRO A 285 30.30 -7.40 20.55
C PRO A 285 29.98 -7.86 19.12
N ALA A 286 30.29 -9.10 18.74
CA ALA A 286 30.26 -9.54 17.35
C ALA A 286 28.87 -9.80 16.77
N ASN A 287 27.97 -10.34 17.58
CA ASN A 287 26.58 -10.52 17.19
C ASN A 287 25.85 -9.20 16.84
N LYS A 288 26.35 -8.05 17.30
CA LYS A 288 25.85 -6.71 16.94
C LYS A 288 25.88 -6.47 15.43
N TYR A 289 26.90 -6.99 14.76
CA TYR A 289 27.14 -6.83 13.33
C TYR A 289 26.57 -7.99 12.51
N CYS A 290 25.84 -8.91 13.14
CA CYS A 290 25.25 -10.04 12.46
C CYS A 290 23.86 -9.68 11.89
N THR A 291 23.81 -9.54 10.58
CA THR A 291 22.57 -9.47 9.78
C THR A 291 21.89 -10.83 9.65
N GLY A 292 22.68 -11.89 9.61
CA GLY A 292 22.22 -13.27 9.62
C GLY A 292 21.72 -13.72 8.25
N ASP A 293 22.52 -13.56 7.21
CA ASP A 293 22.16 -14.05 5.87
C ASP A 293 21.95 -15.57 5.84
N GLY A 294 20.80 -15.96 5.32
CA GLY A 294 20.39 -17.35 5.22
C GLY A 294 20.70 -17.93 3.84
N HIS A 295 21.08 -19.19 3.79
CA HIS A 295 21.26 -19.91 2.53
C HIS A 295 20.27 -21.08 2.44
N GLY A 296 19.29 -20.95 1.54
CA GLY A 296 18.16 -21.90 1.44
C GLY A 296 18.53 -23.28 0.87
N SER A 297 19.51 -23.38 -0.04
CA SER A 297 20.03 -24.64 -0.60
C SER A 297 21.27 -24.42 -1.46
N SER A 298 22.27 -25.30 -1.37
CA SER A 298 23.56 -25.17 -2.09
C SER A 298 23.45 -25.49 -3.57
N SER A 299 22.28 -25.94 -4.00
CA SER A 299 21.97 -26.22 -5.39
C SER A 299 21.71 -24.96 -6.22
N TYR A 300 21.51 -23.80 -5.57
CA TYR A 300 21.17 -22.54 -6.24
C TYR A 300 22.31 -21.53 -6.24
N GLY A 301 22.20 -20.52 -7.11
CA GLY A 301 23.13 -19.40 -7.18
C GLY A 301 23.05 -18.49 -5.95
N GLN A 302 24.11 -17.72 -5.71
CA GLN A 302 24.12 -16.64 -4.72
C GLN A 302 23.08 -15.56 -5.04
N VAL A 303 22.50 -14.94 -4.03
CA VAL A 303 21.52 -13.87 -4.22
C VAL A 303 22.23 -12.57 -4.59
N ASN A 304 21.91 -12.02 -5.75
CA ASN A 304 22.34 -10.68 -6.15
C ASN A 304 21.18 -9.71 -5.93
N THR A 305 21.44 -8.57 -5.30
CA THR A 305 20.42 -7.56 -5.01
C THR A 305 20.64 -6.34 -5.88
N THR A 306 19.60 -5.95 -6.63
CA THR A 306 19.62 -4.78 -7.51
C THR A 306 18.75 -3.67 -6.95
N PHE A 307 19.31 -2.48 -6.86
CA PHE A 307 18.67 -1.24 -6.43
C PHE A 307 18.48 -0.32 -7.63
N ARG A 308 17.30 0.28 -7.74
CA ARG A 308 16.98 1.31 -8.73
C ARG A 308 16.36 2.51 -8.02
N PHE A 309 16.82 3.70 -8.38
CA PHE A 309 16.41 4.96 -7.76
C PHE A 309 15.54 5.77 -8.72
N LEU A 310 14.37 6.19 -8.26
CA LEU A 310 13.41 6.99 -9.01
C LEU A 310 13.16 8.32 -8.30
N GLN A 311 13.03 9.40 -9.06
CA GLN A 311 12.83 10.75 -8.55
C GLN A 311 11.34 11.07 -8.32
N PRO A 312 11.02 12.07 -7.49
CA PRO A 312 9.65 12.54 -7.34
C PRO A 312 9.05 12.97 -8.69
N ASP A 313 7.76 12.79 -8.84
CA ASP A 313 7.00 13.23 -10.01
C ASP A 313 5.62 13.78 -9.61
N SER A 314 4.80 14.09 -10.62
CA SER A 314 3.42 14.56 -10.43
C SER A 314 2.39 13.43 -10.44
N THR A 315 2.83 12.17 -10.38
CA THR A 315 2.00 10.97 -10.27
C THR A 315 2.22 10.32 -8.90
N PRO A 316 1.86 11.00 -7.79
CA PRO A 316 2.24 10.62 -6.42
C PRO A 316 1.76 9.23 -5.94
N TRP A 317 0.94 8.53 -6.74
CA TRP A 317 0.34 7.24 -6.43
C TRP A 317 0.67 6.12 -7.41
N ASN A 318 1.52 6.37 -8.40
CA ASN A 318 2.11 5.31 -9.21
C ASN A 318 3.62 5.29 -9.00
N ASP A 319 4.07 4.64 -7.93
CA ASP A 319 5.49 4.62 -7.57
C ASP A 319 6.40 3.91 -8.63
N THR A 320 5.82 3.39 -9.73
CA THR A 320 6.54 2.69 -10.81
C THR A 320 6.75 3.49 -12.08
N ASP A 321 6.03 4.60 -12.28
CA ASP A 321 6.21 5.50 -13.44
C ASP A 321 7.21 6.64 -13.18
N ASN A 322 7.65 6.79 -11.92
CA ASN A 322 8.67 7.75 -11.54
C ASN A 322 9.91 7.67 -12.45
N PRO A 323 10.39 8.82 -12.95
CA PRO A 323 11.59 8.85 -13.78
C PRO A 323 12.83 8.42 -12.98
N PRO A 324 13.84 7.81 -13.61
CA PRO A 324 15.06 7.42 -12.90
C PRO A 324 15.85 8.65 -12.43
N VAL A 325 16.49 8.54 -11.26
CA VAL A 325 17.43 9.56 -10.76
C VAL A 325 18.70 9.52 -11.60
N THR A 326 18.97 10.56 -12.39
CA THR A 326 20.12 10.60 -13.31
C THR A 326 21.47 10.38 -12.63
N GLN A 327 21.64 10.86 -11.39
CA GLN A 327 22.90 10.75 -10.64
C GLN A 327 23.07 9.40 -9.94
N CYS A 328 22.03 8.57 -9.92
CA CYS A 328 22.01 7.29 -9.24
C CYS A 328 21.61 6.19 -10.22
N PRO A 329 22.54 5.74 -11.08
CA PRO A 329 22.27 4.60 -11.94
C PRO A 329 21.92 3.37 -11.10
N PRO A 330 21.18 2.39 -11.66
CA PRO A 330 20.90 1.14 -10.97
C PRO A 330 22.19 0.45 -10.51
N VAL A 331 22.16 -0.15 -9.33
CA VAL A 331 23.33 -0.81 -8.71
C VAL A 331 22.97 -2.26 -8.41
N THR A 332 23.80 -3.21 -8.84
CA THR A 332 23.70 -4.62 -8.42
C THR A 332 24.86 -4.94 -7.48
N ILE A 333 24.53 -5.32 -6.24
CA ILE A 333 25.49 -5.91 -5.31
C ILE A 333 25.46 -7.42 -5.52
N ASN A 334 26.59 -7.98 -5.92
CA ASN A 334 26.71 -9.43 -6.14
C ASN A 334 26.88 -10.15 -4.80
N GLY A 335 26.12 -11.23 -4.60
CA GLY A 335 26.29 -12.09 -3.43
C GLY A 335 27.64 -12.81 -3.42
N PHE A 336 28.05 -13.26 -2.24
CA PHE A 336 29.27 -14.01 -2.03
C PHE A 336 28.98 -15.35 -1.35
N ASP A 337 29.38 -16.44 -2.00
CA ASP A 337 29.22 -17.79 -1.48
C ASP A 337 30.60 -18.42 -1.20
N PRO A 338 31.06 -18.44 0.07
CA PRO A 338 32.31 -19.07 0.46
C PRO A 338 32.45 -20.51 -0.01
N THR A 339 31.35 -21.25 -0.13
CA THR A 339 31.34 -22.68 -0.48
C THR A 339 31.72 -22.94 -1.94
N LYS A 340 31.62 -21.92 -2.79
CA LYS A 340 31.98 -21.97 -4.22
C LYS A 340 33.41 -21.51 -4.50
N THR A 341 34.18 -21.23 -3.47
CA THR A 341 35.60 -20.87 -3.59
C THR A 341 36.50 -22.09 -3.39
N SER A 342 37.76 -22.00 -3.84
CA SER A 342 38.74 -23.08 -3.67
C SER A 342 39.11 -23.36 -2.21
N ASN A 343 38.87 -22.41 -1.29
CA ASN A 343 39.10 -22.58 0.15
C ASN A 343 38.05 -21.84 0.97
N SER A 344 36.93 -22.51 1.25
CA SER A 344 35.80 -21.94 1.98
C SER A 344 36.15 -21.46 3.40
N GLY A 345 37.15 -22.07 4.06
CA GLY A 345 37.60 -21.67 5.41
C GLY A 345 38.40 -20.37 5.45
N ARG A 346 38.82 -19.85 4.29
CA ARG A 346 39.56 -18.58 4.15
C ARG A 346 38.86 -17.58 3.23
N ALA A 347 37.81 -17.99 2.52
CA ALA A 347 37.15 -17.20 1.49
C ALA A 347 36.76 -15.78 1.92
N ILE A 348 36.11 -15.61 3.08
CA ILE A 348 35.70 -14.29 3.59
C ILE A 348 36.93 -13.44 3.95
N TYR A 349 37.94 -14.04 4.59
CA TYR A 349 39.20 -13.35 4.87
C TYR A 349 39.88 -12.87 3.58
N ASP A 350 39.97 -13.73 2.56
CA ASP A 350 40.60 -13.41 1.28
C ASP A 350 39.82 -12.31 0.53
N ALA A 351 38.49 -12.36 0.55
CA ALA A 351 37.65 -11.31 -0.03
C ALA A 351 37.83 -9.96 0.68
N LEU A 352 37.87 -9.94 2.02
CA LEU A 352 38.13 -8.74 2.81
C LEU A 352 39.52 -8.17 2.55
N MET A 353 40.56 -9.02 2.54
CA MET A 353 41.93 -8.60 2.29
C MET A 353 42.16 -8.14 0.85
N GLY A 354 41.47 -8.74 -0.13
CA GLY A 354 41.55 -8.38 -1.54
C GLY A 354 40.76 -7.12 -1.94
N SER A 355 39.81 -6.67 -1.13
CA SER A 355 38.93 -5.53 -1.47
C SER A 355 39.64 -4.16 -1.39
N THR A 356 39.57 -3.33 -2.42
CA THR A 356 39.99 -1.92 -2.28
C THR A 356 38.94 -1.16 -1.46
N ILE A 357 39.35 -0.42 -0.43
CA ILE A 357 38.42 0.38 0.38
C ILE A 357 38.54 1.84 -0.03
N ASN A 358 37.58 2.33 -0.79
CA ASN A 358 37.47 3.70 -1.22
C ASN A 358 36.00 4.08 -1.49
N PRO A 359 35.24 4.49 -0.46
CA PRO A 359 33.81 4.73 -0.56
C PRO A 359 33.41 5.90 -1.49
N ASN A 360 34.38 6.57 -2.12
CA ASN A 360 34.18 7.74 -2.98
C ASN A 360 34.43 7.47 -4.47
N ASP A 361 34.93 6.29 -4.87
CA ASP A 361 35.18 5.98 -6.29
C ASP A 361 33.97 5.41 -7.04
N GLY A 362 32.87 5.16 -6.33
CA GLY A 362 31.64 4.61 -6.90
C GLY A 362 31.73 3.12 -7.24
N VAL A 363 32.79 2.43 -6.83
CA VAL A 363 32.94 0.99 -6.96
C VAL A 363 32.62 0.35 -5.61
N LEU A 364 31.71 -0.63 -5.61
CA LEU A 364 31.36 -1.36 -4.40
C LEU A 364 32.14 -2.67 -4.33
N THR A 365 33.09 -2.74 -3.39
CA THR A 365 33.82 -3.97 -3.10
C THR A 365 33.22 -4.73 -1.93
N TYR A 366 33.55 -6.03 -1.82
CA TYR A 366 33.07 -6.86 -0.71
C TYR A 366 33.42 -6.28 0.66
N GLY A 367 34.62 -5.70 0.82
CA GLY A 367 35.06 -5.07 2.08
C GLY A 367 34.40 -3.72 2.41
N GLU A 368 33.67 -3.13 1.47
CA GLU A 368 32.86 -1.93 1.67
C GLU A 368 31.41 -2.26 1.97
N THR A 369 30.91 -3.36 1.42
CA THR A 369 29.51 -3.75 1.59
C THR A 369 29.29 -4.74 2.73
N PHE A 370 30.21 -5.67 3.00
CA PHE A 370 30.00 -6.72 4.01
C PHE A 370 30.07 -6.17 5.44
N ARG A 371 28.96 -6.24 6.16
CA ARG A 371 28.76 -5.72 7.53
C ARG A 371 29.17 -4.26 7.72
N ARG A 372 29.03 -3.44 6.69
CA ARG A 372 29.35 -2.01 6.71
C ARG A 372 28.30 -1.23 5.94
N TRP A 373 28.20 0.05 6.27
CA TRP A 373 27.44 1.01 5.47
C TRP A 373 28.18 1.32 4.16
N ALA A 374 27.47 1.26 3.04
CA ALA A 374 27.94 1.70 1.72
C ALA A 374 26.91 2.63 1.06
N THR A 375 27.38 3.73 0.46
CA THR A 375 26.51 4.66 -0.28
C THR A 375 26.23 4.11 -1.68
N LEU A 376 24.95 3.88 -2.00
CA LEU A 376 24.53 3.39 -3.32
C LEU A 376 24.06 4.50 -4.25
N CYS A 377 23.55 5.59 -3.67
CA CYS A 377 23.05 6.74 -4.42
C CYS A 377 23.46 8.03 -3.72
N LYS A 378 23.98 8.97 -4.51
CA LYS A 378 24.38 10.30 -4.08
C LYS A 378 23.78 11.32 -5.05
N ILE A 379 22.84 12.13 -4.56
CA ILE A 379 22.16 13.17 -5.32
C ILE A 379 22.74 14.51 -4.89
N PRO A 380 23.44 15.24 -5.79
CA PRO A 380 23.96 16.57 -5.49
C PRO A 380 22.86 17.49 -4.94
N ASN A 381 23.15 18.27 -3.91
CA ASN A 381 22.14 19.13 -3.25
C ASN A 381 21.31 19.98 -4.23
N GLY A 382 21.97 20.52 -5.27
CA GLY A 382 21.33 21.33 -6.31
C GLY A 382 20.30 20.56 -7.16
N SER A 383 20.43 19.24 -7.26
CA SER A 383 19.52 18.34 -8.00
C SER A 383 18.44 17.71 -7.13
N VAL A 384 18.49 17.88 -5.80
CA VAL A 384 17.46 17.38 -4.89
C VAL A 384 16.14 18.13 -5.11
N GLN A 385 15.04 17.39 -5.11
CA GLN A 385 13.67 17.88 -5.12
C GLN A 385 13.02 17.48 -3.79
N THR A 386 12.06 18.26 -3.30
CA THR A 386 11.23 17.83 -2.19
C THR A 386 10.20 16.81 -2.67
N GLY A 387 9.82 15.87 -1.81
CA GLY A 387 8.87 14.82 -2.11
C GLY A 387 9.48 13.42 -2.06
N LYS A 388 8.75 12.47 -2.63
CA LYS A 388 9.01 11.05 -2.48
C LYS A 388 9.93 10.52 -3.57
N TYR A 389 11.15 10.15 -3.21
CA TYR A 389 12.02 9.33 -4.06
C TYR A 389 11.75 7.86 -3.81
N ILE A 390 11.78 7.04 -4.85
CA ILE A 390 11.52 5.59 -4.73
C ILE A 390 12.83 4.81 -4.88
N VAL A 391 13.03 3.84 -4.00
CA VAL A 391 14.07 2.81 -4.10
C VAL A 391 13.38 1.49 -4.36
N GLN A 392 13.55 0.97 -5.57
CA GLN A 392 13.06 -0.34 -5.96
C GLN A 392 14.18 -1.36 -5.75
N VAL A 393 13.90 -2.41 -4.97
CA VAL A 393 14.86 -3.47 -4.63
C VAL A 393 14.38 -4.82 -5.14
N ARG A 394 15.22 -5.50 -5.92
CA ARG A 394 14.87 -6.73 -6.65
C ARG A 394 16.02 -7.73 -6.66
N THR A 395 15.70 -9.02 -6.67
CA THR A 395 16.69 -10.12 -6.83
C THR A 395 16.61 -10.84 -8.17
N ASN A 396 15.70 -10.41 -9.04
CA ASN A 396 15.36 -11.06 -10.31
C ASN A 396 15.75 -10.25 -11.56
N VAL A 397 16.65 -9.28 -11.40
CA VAL A 397 17.17 -8.38 -12.45
C VAL A 397 18.63 -8.04 -12.21
N THR A 398 19.21 -7.26 -13.13
CA THR A 398 20.58 -6.73 -13.03
C THR A 398 20.58 -5.22 -13.30
N ALA A 399 21.64 -4.52 -12.88
CA ALA A 399 21.80 -3.08 -13.14
C ALA A 399 21.77 -2.72 -14.63
N ALA A 400 22.24 -3.64 -15.50
CA ALA A 400 22.19 -3.46 -16.95
C ALA A 400 20.76 -3.54 -17.52
N ASN A 401 19.87 -4.30 -16.88
CA ASN A 401 18.47 -4.49 -17.29
C ASN A 401 17.54 -4.42 -16.06
N PRO A 402 17.42 -3.24 -15.41
CA PRO A 402 16.83 -3.12 -14.07
C PRO A 402 15.29 -3.16 -14.07
N THR A 403 14.66 -2.98 -15.24
CA THR A 403 13.21 -2.90 -15.40
C THR A 403 12.61 -4.23 -15.84
N THR A 404 13.34 -5.03 -16.62
CA THR A 404 12.82 -6.25 -17.25
C THR A 404 13.06 -7.46 -16.35
N TYR A 405 11.98 -8.11 -15.91
CA TYR A 405 12.05 -9.35 -15.14
C TYR A 405 12.82 -10.44 -15.90
N ASN A 406 13.80 -11.06 -15.24
CA ASN A 406 14.53 -12.21 -15.78
C ASN A 406 14.06 -13.51 -15.11
N PRO A 407 13.24 -14.34 -15.81
CA PRO A 407 12.71 -15.58 -15.23
C PRO A 407 13.76 -16.68 -15.04
N SER A 408 14.95 -16.54 -15.64
CA SER A 408 16.04 -17.50 -15.55
C SER A 408 16.90 -17.33 -14.29
N VAL A 409 16.66 -16.29 -13.48
CA VAL A 409 17.38 -16.13 -12.22
C VAL A 409 16.98 -17.25 -11.25
N SER A 410 17.98 -18.04 -10.87
CA SER A 410 17.83 -19.24 -10.04
C SER A 410 18.74 -19.15 -8.82
N THR A 411 18.44 -18.19 -7.95
CA THR A 411 19.20 -17.90 -6.72
C THR A 411 18.33 -18.18 -5.49
N ALA A 412 18.95 -18.62 -4.40
CA ALA A 412 18.25 -18.90 -3.15
C ALA A 412 19.06 -18.40 -1.94
N GLY A 413 18.36 -18.04 -0.89
CA GLY A 413 18.89 -17.39 0.30
C GLY A 413 18.11 -16.13 0.65
N HIS A 414 18.40 -15.62 1.83
CA HIS A 414 17.86 -14.37 2.40
C HIS A 414 18.99 -13.38 2.53
N ASN A 415 18.87 -12.23 1.86
CA ASN A 415 19.77 -11.11 2.05
C ASN A 415 19.14 -10.16 3.07
N HIS A 416 19.84 -9.99 4.19
CA HIS A 416 19.42 -9.15 5.31
C HIS A 416 20.28 -7.89 5.37
N MET A 417 19.61 -6.73 5.34
CA MET A 417 20.29 -5.44 5.24
C MET A 417 19.58 -4.36 6.07
N ALA A 418 20.17 -3.17 6.16
CA ALA A 418 19.50 -1.99 6.69
C ALA A 418 19.68 -0.80 5.77
N PHE A 419 18.74 0.15 5.80
CA PHE A 419 18.77 1.37 5.00
C PHE A 419 18.93 2.59 5.87
N ARG A 420 19.64 3.58 5.32
CA ARG A 420 19.72 4.92 5.91
C ARG A 420 19.75 5.94 4.79
N THR A 421 19.12 7.08 5.04
CA THR A 421 19.15 8.23 4.13
C THR A 421 19.46 9.51 4.90
N GLY A 422 19.97 10.53 4.23
CA GLY A 422 20.23 11.82 4.86
C GLY A 422 21.12 12.73 4.02
N PHE A 423 21.25 13.97 4.48
CA PHE A 423 22.09 14.98 3.85
C PHE A 423 23.48 14.99 4.48
N GLY A 424 24.53 14.93 3.67
CA GLY A 424 25.91 14.88 4.16
C GLY A 424 26.91 15.52 3.21
N THR A 425 28.01 16.04 3.75
CA THR A 425 29.10 16.65 2.97
C THR A 425 30.30 15.73 2.76
N ALA A 426 30.37 14.61 3.50
CA ALA A 426 31.48 13.65 3.39
C ALA A 426 31.06 12.23 3.83
N GLY A 427 31.06 11.29 2.88
CA GLY A 427 31.09 9.83 3.10
C GLY A 427 29.98 9.22 4.00
N VAL A 428 30.01 7.89 4.08
CA VAL A 428 28.98 7.01 4.65
C VAL A 428 28.74 7.14 6.17
N ASN A 429 29.27 8.14 6.88
CA ASN A 429 29.18 8.21 8.35
C ASN A 429 28.55 9.52 8.88
N ALA A 430 28.16 10.44 8.01
CA ALA A 430 27.80 11.81 8.41
C ALA A 430 26.46 12.30 7.82
N VAL A 431 25.52 11.39 7.56
CA VAL A 431 24.22 11.77 6.98
C VAL A 431 23.27 12.28 8.07
N ASN A 432 22.76 13.50 7.87
CA ASN A 432 21.74 14.12 8.71
C ASN A 432 20.34 13.73 8.22
N GLY A 433 19.55 13.12 9.11
CA GLY A 433 18.21 12.62 8.83
C GLY A 433 17.05 13.56 9.14
N SER A 434 17.31 14.80 9.58
CA SER A 434 16.25 15.68 10.08
C SER A 434 15.21 16.07 9.02
N ASN A 435 15.57 15.97 7.73
CA ASN A 435 14.73 16.42 6.61
C ASN A 435 14.32 15.28 5.67
N VAL A 436 14.58 14.03 6.07
CA VAL A 436 14.25 12.87 5.23
C VAL A 436 13.88 11.66 6.09
N THR A 437 12.86 10.93 5.67
CA THR A 437 12.50 9.64 6.28
C THR A 437 12.66 8.52 5.25
N VAL A 438 12.83 7.28 5.73
CA VAL A 438 12.83 6.09 4.87
C VAL A 438 11.82 5.08 5.38
N SER A 439 10.91 4.66 4.51
CA SER A 439 9.85 3.71 4.82
C SER A 439 9.63 2.73 3.67
N ALA A 440 9.08 1.55 3.97
CA ALA A 440 8.60 0.65 2.93
C ALA A 440 7.21 1.06 2.46
N LEU A 441 6.91 0.85 1.19
CA LEU A 441 5.62 1.21 0.58
C LEU A 441 4.71 -0.02 0.52
N GLY A 442 3.72 -0.07 1.42
CA GLY A 442 2.66 -1.08 1.45
C GLY A 442 3.06 -2.50 1.85
N ARG A 443 4.34 -2.89 1.68
CA ARG A 443 4.88 -4.20 2.03
C ARG A 443 6.28 -4.06 2.62
N LEU A 444 6.47 -4.63 3.80
CA LEU A 444 7.69 -4.58 4.56
C LEU A 444 8.18 -6.00 4.89
N PRO A 445 9.18 -6.52 4.17
CA PRO A 445 9.84 -7.76 4.54
C PRO A 445 10.93 -7.47 5.58
N ILE A 446 10.90 -8.19 6.69
CA ILE A 446 11.87 -8.03 7.78
C ILE A 446 12.40 -9.38 8.25
N TYR A 447 13.53 -9.33 8.91
CA TYR A 447 14.14 -10.43 9.64
C TYR A 447 14.50 -9.99 11.05
N ALA A 448 14.09 -10.78 12.04
CA ALA A 448 14.39 -10.58 13.45
C ALA A 448 15.33 -11.68 13.95
N ASN A 449 16.51 -11.30 14.44
CA ASN A 449 17.47 -12.22 15.06
C ASN A 449 17.87 -11.79 16.46
N ALA A 450 16.90 -11.72 17.38
CA ALA A 450 17.10 -11.25 18.75
C ALA A 450 16.85 -12.34 19.81
N ASN A 451 17.60 -12.30 20.91
CA ASN A 451 17.35 -13.11 22.10
C ASN A 451 16.45 -12.35 23.07
N GLY A 452 15.31 -12.94 23.47
CA GLY A 452 14.39 -12.28 24.41
C GLY A 452 13.85 -10.95 23.88
N ALA A 453 13.02 -10.99 22.84
CA ALA A 453 12.53 -9.78 22.20
C ALA A 453 11.29 -9.22 22.92
N ASP A 454 11.34 -7.99 23.44
CA ASP A 454 10.18 -7.09 23.61
C ASP A 454 10.31 -5.94 22.60
N THR A 455 10.30 -6.30 21.32
CA THR A 455 10.56 -5.37 20.23
C THR A 455 9.28 -4.63 19.88
N ARG A 456 9.30 -3.31 20.02
CA ARG A 456 8.25 -2.41 19.55
C ARG A 456 8.73 -1.76 18.27
N PHE A 457 8.09 -2.11 17.16
CA PHE A 457 8.47 -1.60 15.85
C PHE A 457 7.38 -0.67 15.31
N TYR A 458 7.77 0.29 14.47
CA TYR A 458 6.84 1.17 13.78
C TYR A 458 6.20 0.46 12.58
N LEU A 459 4.90 0.22 12.66
CA LEU A 459 4.16 -0.56 11.69
C LEU A 459 3.67 0.26 10.51
N ALA A 460 2.88 1.28 10.83
CA ALA A 460 2.03 1.95 9.87
C ALA A 460 1.76 3.38 10.35
N LYS A 461 1.91 4.36 9.47
CA LYS A 461 1.46 5.73 9.76
C LYS A 461 -0.05 5.83 9.50
N VAL A 462 -0.83 6.13 10.52
CA VAL A 462 -2.30 6.29 10.44
C VAL A 462 -2.67 7.68 10.89
N LEU A 463 -3.32 8.45 10.02
CA LEU A 463 -3.50 9.88 10.21
C LEU A 463 -4.88 10.17 10.84
N PRO A 464 -5.08 11.33 11.49
CA PRO A 464 -6.34 11.70 12.15
C PRO A 464 -7.56 11.58 11.22
N TYR A 465 -7.39 11.83 9.93
CA TYR A 465 -8.48 11.69 8.95
C TYR A 465 -8.92 10.23 8.69
N ASP A 466 -8.16 9.23 9.16
CA ASP A 466 -8.57 7.82 9.13
C ASP A 466 -9.42 7.41 10.35
N ALA A 467 -9.74 8.36 11.25
CA ALA A 467 -10.64 8.15 12.37
C ALA A 467 -11.97 7.50 11.94
N GLY A 468 -12.40 6.47 12.68
CA GLY A 468 -13.60 5.70 12.39
C GLY A 468 -13.47 4.64 11.30
N ARG A 469 -12.29 4.48 10.68
CA ARG A 469 -12.01 3.42 9.70
C ARG A 469 -11.44 2.17 10.37
N THR A 470 -11.04 1.21 9.55
CA THR A 470 -10.34 0.00 10.00
C THR A 470 -8.97 -0.05 9.35
N LEU A 471 -7.91 -0.14 10.15
CA LEU A 471 -6.59 -0.49 9.67
C LEU A 471 -6.52 -2.02 9.54
N ARG A 472 -6.28 -2.53 8.34
CA ARG A 472 -5.95 -3.93 8.10
C ARG A 472 -4.45 -4.10 8.04
N ILE A 473 -3.96 -5.05 8.83
CA ILE A 473 -2.56 -5.48 8.84
C ILE A 473 -2.54 -6.94 8.42
N ASN A 474 -1.65 -7.30 7.49
CA ASN A 474 -1.34 -8.71 7.26
C ASN A 474 0.10 -9.01 7.64
N LEU A 475 0.31 -10.11 8.36
CA LEU A 475 1.61 -10.62 8.76
C LEU A 475 1.74 -12.05 8.20
N PHE A 476 2.67 -12.24 7.28
CA PHE A 476 2.94 -13.55 6.68
C PHE A 476 4.15 -14.19 7.36
N ASP A 477 4.02 -15.48 7.71
CA ASP A 477 5.11 -16.29 8.26
C ASP A 477 5.67 -15.68 9.55
N MET A 478 4.92 -15.84 10.64
CA MET A 478 5.29 -15.31 11.96
C MET A 478 5.64 -16.46 12.89
N GLY A 479 6.51 -16.23 13.87
CA GLY A 479 6.64 -17.08 15.04
C GLY A 479 7.84 -18.03 15.05
N GLU A 480 8.80 -17.84 14.16
CA GLU A 480 10.07 -18.56 14.11
C GLU A 480 10.94 -18.19 15.32
N SER A 481 10.67 -18.88 16.42
CA SER A 481 11.32 -18.71 17.70
C SER A 481 11.39 -20.04 18.45
N SER A 482 12.38 -20.19 19.32
CA SER A 482 12.53 -21.38 20.17
C SER A 482 11.40 -21.54 21.20
N GLN A 483 10.62 -20.48 21.46
CA GLN A 483 9.49 -20.47 22.40
C GLN A 483 8.34 -19.61 21.84
N PRO A 484 7.08 -19.93 22.15
CA PRO A 484 5.94 -19.14 21.69
C PRO A 484 5.97 -17.71 22.24
N GLY A 485 5.56 -16.75 21.41
CA GLY A 485 5.47 -15.33 21.74
C GLY A 485 4.05 -14.78 21.70
N SER A 486 3.98 -13.44 21.76
CA SER A 486 2.75 -12.67 21.63
C SER A 486 2.95 -11.46 20.73
N LEU A 487 1.89 -11.08 20.02
CA LEU A 487 1.83 -9.89 19.18
C LEU A 487 0.76 -8.95 19.71
N GLN A 488 1.06 -7.66 19.79
CA GLN A 488 0.10 -6.65 20.21
C GLN A 488 0.21 -5.41 19.33
N VAL A 489 -0.92 -4.96 18.77
CA VAL A 489 -0.97 -3.66 18.08
C VAL A 489 -1.12 -2.55 19.11
N LEU A 490 -0.26 -1.54 19.02
CA LEU A 490 -0.18 -0.42 19.95
C LEU A 490 -0.48 0.90 19.21
N PRO A 491 -1.29 1.80 19.82
CA PRO A 491 -1.47 3.13 19.28
C PRO A 491 -0.16 3.93 19.27
N PRO A 492 -0.11 5.05 18.52
CA PRO A 492 1.01 5.97 18.59
C PRO A 492 1.23 6.44 20.04
N ALA A 493 2.49 6.68 20.43
CA ALA A 493 2.82 7.00 21.83
C ALA A 493 2.23 8.35 22.26
N GLU A 494 2.10 9.25 21.29
CA GLU A 494 1.58 10.61 21.36
C GLU A 494 0.11 10.72 20.96
N ALA A 495 -0.61 9.60 20.80
CA ALA A 495 -2.03 9.64 20.47
C ALA A 495 -2.79 10.54 21.45
N TYR A 496 -3.48 11.56 20.90
CA TYR A 496 -4.28 12.48 21.70
C TYR A 496 -5.46 11.73 22.35
N ASN A 497 -6.06 12.32 23.39
CA ASN A 497 -7.17 11.74 24.15
C ASN A 497 -6.84 10.50 24.99
N GLY A 498 -5.56 10.22 25.26
CA GLY A 498 -5.14 9.17 26.20
C GLY A 498 -5.37 7.74 25.67
N LEU A 499 -5.40 7.57 24.34
CA LEU A 499 -5.51 6.26 23.71
C LEU A 499 -4.25 5.43 23.98
N THR A 500 -4.33 4.54 24.97
CA THR A 500 -3.21 3.68 25.37
C THR A 500 -3.28 2.27 24.77
N THR A 501 -4.43 1.87 24.21
CA THR A 501 -4.65 0.54 23.66
C THR A 501 -5.76 0.56 22.62
N PHE A 502 -5.57 -0.13 21.49
CA PHE A 502 -6.65 -0.41 20.55
C PHE A 502 -7.54 -1.53 21.10
N SER A 503 -8.85 -1.47 20.79
CA SER A 503 -9.83 -2.48 21.19
C SER A 503 -10.76 -2.84 20.04
N GLY A 504 -11.39 -4.01 20.13
CA GLY A 504 -12.30 -4.53 19.11
C GLY A 504 -11.60 -5.14 17.90
N CYS A 505 -10.31 -5.47 18.01
CA CYS A 505 -9.59 -6.07 16.89
C CYS A 505 -10.15 -7.45 16.50
N ALA A 506 -10.34 -7.65 15.21
CA ALA A 506 -10.62 -8.96 14.63
C ALA A 506 -9.33 -9.55 14.07
N ILE A 507 -8.91 -10.70 14.62
CA ILE A 507 -7.69 -11.39 14.19
C ILE A 507 -8.09 -12.74 13.62
N SER A 508 -7.63 -13.03 12.40
CA SER A 508 -7.94 -14.27 11.69
C SER A 508 -6.70 -14.78 10.94
N ARG A 509 -6.67 -16.09 10.67
CA ARG A 509 -5.63 -16.74 9.87
C ARG A 509 -6.26 -17.36 8.63
N ASP A 510 -5.49 -17.45 7.55
CA ASP A 510 -5.95 -17.91 6.23
C ASP A 510 -6.71 -19.25 6.22
N ASP A 511 -6.38 -20.16 7.12
CA ASP A 511 -7.02 -21.48 7.21
C ASP A 511 -8.20 -21.57 8.19
N GLY A 512 -8.61 -20.45 8.77
CA GLY A 512 -9.76 -20.38 9.68
C GLY A 512 -9.55 -21.05 11.04
N ALA A 513 -8.30 -21.35 11.43
CA ALA A 513 -8.06 -21.95 12.75
C ALA A 513 -8.41 -21.01 13.91
N GLY A 514 -8.80 -21.60 15.04
CA GLY A 514 -9.02 -20.88 16.29
C GLY A 514 -7.72 -20.29 16.83
N LEU A 515 -7.73 -18.99 17.14
CA LEU A 515 -6.59 -18.23 17.63
C LEU A 515 -6.79 -17.78 19.08
N SER A 516 -5.71 -17.65 19.85
CA SER A 516 -5.75 -17.13 21.22
C SER A 516 -5.72 -15.59 21.23
N VAL A 517 -6.87 -14.98 20.95
CA VAL A 517 -7.02 -13.54 20.76
C VAL A 517 -7.63 -12.87 21.98
N ASN A 518 -7.01 -11.79 22.43
CA ASN A 518 -7.63 -10.80 23.31
C ASN A 518 -7.97 -9.54 22.51
N ALA A 519 -9.25 -9.40 22.15
CA ALA A 519 -9.73 -8.29 21.33
C ALA A 519 -9.75 -6.95 22.09
N SER A 520 -9.79 -6.94 23.42
CA SER A 520 -9.80 -5.68 24.19
C SER A 520 -8.45 -4.99 24.22
N THR A 521 -7.37 -5.74 23.97
CA THR A 521 -6.00 -5.23 23.92
C THR A 521 -5.31 -5.45 22.57
N CYS A 522 -6.07 -5.91 21.56
CA CYS A 522 -5.55 -6.28 20.24
C CYS A 522 -4.30 -7.17 20.33
N THR A 523 -4.36 -8.17 21.21
CA THR A 523 -3.24 -9.07 21.51
C THR A 523 -3.53 -10.47 20.99
N LEU A 524 -2.56 -11.06 20.31
CA LEU A 524 -2.52 -12.46 19.91
C LEU A 524 -1.45 -13.18 20.74
N SER A 525 -1.81 -14.26 21.41
CA SER A 525 -0.88 -15.09 22.19
C SER A 525 -0.57 -16.41 21.47
N ASN A 526 0.48 -17.09 21.92
CA ASN A 526 0.92 -18.39 21.41
C ASN A 526 1.33 -18.36 19.92
N VAL A 527 1.98 -17.27 19.49
CA VAL A 527 2.57 -17.16 18.15
C VAL A 527 3.83 -18.01 18.10
N SER A 528 3.85 -19.03 17.22
CA SER A 528 4.95 -19.99 17.10
C SER A 528 5.01 -20.62 15.72
N SER A 529 6.20 -21.02 15.28
CA SER A 529 6.45 -21.64 13.97
C SER A 529 5.54 -22.84 13.69
N SER A 530 5.25 -23.67 14.69
CA SER A 530 4.36 -24.82 14.56
C SER A 530 2.96 -24.49 14.02
N SER A 531 2.49 -23.27 14.30
CA SER A 531 1.12 -22.84 14.03
C SER A 531 1.05 -21.65 13.08
N TYR A 532 2.16 -21.07 12.65
CA TYR A 532 2.12 -19.83 11.86
C TYR A 532 3.12 -19.83 10.68
N ASN A 533 3.98 -20.85 10.58
CA ASN A 533 4.88 -21.02 9.46
C ASN A 533 4.12 -21.15 8.11
N GLY A 534 4.46 -20.32 7.15
CA GLY A 534 3.84 -20.20 5.83
C GLY A 534 2.39 -19.69 5.82
N ARG A 535 1.92 -19.09 6.92
CA ARG A 535 0.52 -18.64 7.09
C ARG A 535 0.36 -17.14 7.03
N LEU A 536 -0.81 -16.69 6.59
CA LEU A 536 -1.18 -15.29 6.60
C LEU A 536 -2.09 -15.01 7.79
N LEU A 537 -1.63 -14.14 8.69
CA LEU A 537 -2.44 -13.55 9.73
C LEU A 537 -3.00 -12.22 9.24
N THR A 538 -4.30 -12.00 9.38
CA THR A 538 -4.97 -10.72 9.14
C THR A 538 -5.50 -10.15 10.46
N ILE A 539 -5.11 -8.91 10.76
CA ILE A 539 -5.53 -8.15 11.94
C ILE A 539 -6.28 -6.91 11.45
N ASP A 540 -7.57 -6.84 11.72
CA ASP A 540 -8.41 -5.68 11.48
C ASP A 540 -8.55 -4.89 12.79
N VAL A 541 -7.99 -3.68 12.80
CA VAL A 541 -7.94 -2.77 13.94
C VAL A 541 -8.94 -1.63 13.73
N PRO A 542 -10.03 -1.56 14.50
CA PRO A 542 -10.92 -0.40 14.47
C PRO A 542 -10.19 0.85 14.95
N ILE A 543 -10.17 1.88 14.12
CA ILE A 543 -9.63 3.20 14.48
C ILE A 543 -10.77 3.98 15.14
N PRO A 544 -10.62 4.45 16.40
CA PRO A 544 -11.66 5.23 17.06
C PRO A 544 -12.08 6.46 16.25
N THR A 545 -13.35 6.86 16.32
CA THR A 545 -13.83 8.09 15.68
C THR A 545 -13.25 9.36 16.29
N THR A 546 -12.64 9.23 17.48
CA THR A 546 -11.94 10.30 18.21
C THR A 546 -10.41 10.19 18.08
N TYR A 547 -9.92 9.36 17.15
CA TYR A 547 -8.49 9.18 16.92
C TYR A 547 -7.87 10.48 16.41
N ASP A 548 -6.75 10.86 17.03
CA ASP A 548 -6.01 12.06 16.69
C ASP A 548 -4.55 11.87 17.12
N CYS A 549 -3.62 12.52 16.43
CA CYS A 549 -2.18 12.41 16.61
C CYS A 549 -1.44 13.61 16.00
N ASP A 550 -0.20 13.84 16.43
CA ASP A 550 0.63 14.94 15.92
C ASP A 550 1.21 14.57 14.54
N GLU A 551 0.65 15.15 13.47
CA GLU A 551 1.11 14.87 12.09
C GLU A 551 2.46 15.51 11.76
N ASP A 552 2.83 16.58 12.48
CA ASP A 552 4.05 17.36 12.26
C ASP A 552 5.27 16.70 12.90
N SER A 553 5.06 15.84 13.90
CA SER A 553 6.11 15.03 14.49
C SER A 553 6.55 13.90 13.54
N PRO A 554 7.86 13.71 13.28
CA PRO A 554 8.34 12.61 12.45
C PRO A 554 7.90 11.24 12.96
N THR A 555 7.88 11.04 14.29
CA THR A 555 7.41 9.80 14.94
C THR A 555 5.91 9.81 15.21
N GLY A 556 5.26 10.93 14.94
CA GLY A 556 3.83 11.18 15.13
C GLY A 556 2.95 10.30 14.27
N CYS A 557 1.81 9.87 14.80
CA CYS A 557 0.79 9.10 14.09
C CYS A 557 1.23 7.67 13.69
N TRP A 558 2.37 7.19 14.21
CA TRP A 558 2.84 5.85 13.88
C TRP A 558 2.36 4.81 14.89
N ILE A 559 1.51 3.92 14.39
CA ILE A 559 1.10 2.70 15.10
C ILE A 559 2.30 1.78 15.21
N LYS A 560 2.43 1.13 16.36
CA LYS A 560 3.48 0.13 16.61
C LYS A 560 2.88 -1.26 16.70
N ILE A 561 3.67 -2.28 16.40
CA ILE A 561 3.38 -3.64 16.86
C ILE A 561 4.49 -4.07 17.80
N LYS A 562 4.07 -4.66 18.91
CA LYS A 562 4.92 -5.24 19.93
C LYS A 562 4.97 -6.74 19.68
N ALA A 563 6.16 -7.25 19.36
CA ALA A 563 6.44 -8.67 19.35
C ALA A 563 7.20 -9.01 20.63
N ALA A 564 6.55 -9.78 21.51
CA ALA A 564 7.04 -10.12 22.83
C ALA A 564 7.25 -11.63 22.95
N TYR A 565 8.51 -12.02 23.14
CA TYR A 565 8.97 -13.38 23.39
C TYR A 565 9.63 -13.48 24.77
N PRO A 566 9.56 -14.64 25.45
CA PRO A 566 10.25 -14.87 26.72
C PRO A 566 11.76 -14.57 26.63
N SER A 567 12.38 -14.13 27.73
CA SER A 567 13.82 -13.76 27.74
C SER A 567 14.77 -14.90 27.36
N SER A 568 14.35 -16.15 27.52
CA SER A 568 15.08 -17.35 27.11
C SER A 568 14.86 -17.75 25.65
N ALA A 569 13.97 -17.05 24.93
CA ALA A 569 13.67 -17.35 23.53
C ALA A 569 14.77 -16.82 22.61
N THR A 570 15.07 -17.57 21.57
CA THR A 570 15.89 -17.14 20.45
C THR A 570 14.97 -17.00 19.25
N VAL A 571 14.82 -15.76 18.77
CA VAL A 571 14.00 -15.42 17.61
C VAL A 571 14.91 -15.41 16.38
N THR A 572 14.49 -16.10 15.33
CA THR A 572 15.15 -16.11 14.00
C THR A 572 14.05 -16.13 12.96
N ASP A 573 13.38 -15.00 12.80
CA ASP A 573 12.09 -14.92 12.11
C ASP A 573 12.15 -13.97 10.93
N ALA A 574 11.99 -14.52 9.73
CA ALA A 574 11.83 -13.74 8.52
C ALA A 574 10.32 -13.68 8.25
N THR A 575 9.79 -12.48 8.07
CA THR A 575 8.35 -12.27 7.94
C THR A 575 8.05 -11.12 6.99
N THR A 576 6.90 -11.17 6.32
CA THR A 576 6.45 -10.10 5.42
C THR A 576 5.19 -9.45 5.93
N TRP A 577 5.26 -8.14 6.18
CA TRP A 577 4.17 -7.36 6.74
C TRP A 577 3.56 -6.44 5.69
N SER A 578 2.26 -6.21 5.76
CA SER A 578 1.56 -5.22 4.93
C SER A 578 0.49 -4.52 5.74
N ALA A 579 0.19 -3.28 5.39
CA ALA A 579 -0.82 -2.47 6.06
C ALA A 579 -1.63 -1.67 5.04
N ALA A 580 -2.93 -1.56 5.27
CA ALA A 580 -3.85 -0.78 4.46
C ALA A 580 -5.01 -0.27 5.30
N ILE A 581 -5.51 0.93 5.01
CA ILE A 581 -6.78 1.40 5.56
C ILE A 581 -7.91 0.83 4.73
N LEU A 582 -8.85 0.12 5.36
CA LEU A 582 -10.00 -0.48 4.70
C LEU A 582 -11.01 0.59 4.25
N GLY A 583 -11.44 0.40 3.01
CA GLY A 583 -12.21 1.33 2.19
C GLY A 583 -11.70 1.16 0.76
N ASN A 584 -12.57 1.28 -0.24
CA ASN A 584 -12.07 1.25 -1.63
C ASN A 584 -11.00 2.34 -1.78
N PRO A 585 -9.91 2.08 -2.56
CA PRO A 585 -8.81 3.04 -2.72
C PRO A 585 -9.32 4.39 -3.22
N ILE A 586 -10.48 4.35 -3.90
CA ILE A 586 -11.33 5.50 -4.09
C ILE A 586 -12.74 5.14 -3.64
N ARG A 587 -13.28 5.85 -2.66
CA ARG A 587 -14.69 5.72 -2.23
C ARG A 587 -15.46 6.99 -2.49
N ILE A 588 -16.71 6.85 -2.90
CA ILE A 588 -17.67 7.95 -2.92
C ILE A 588 -18.19 8.13 -1.48
N VAL A 589 -18.24 9.36 -0.99
CA VAL A 589 -18.56 9.71 0.41
C VAL A 589 -19.92 10.42 0.50
N GLU A 590 -20.85 10.08 -0.39
CA GLU A 590 -22.13 10.79 -0.51
C GLU A 590 -23.32 10.03 0.07
#